data_AF-A0A6J7HY66-F1
#
_entry.id   AF-A0A6J7HY66-F1
#
_cell.length_a   1.000
_cell.length_b   1.000
_cell.length_c   1.000
_cell.angle_alpha   90.00
_cell.angle_beta   90.00
_cell.angle_gamma   90.00
#
_symmetry.space_group_name_H-M   'P 1'
#
loop_
_entity.id
_entity.type
_entity.pdbx_description
1 polymer ?
#
loop_
_entity_poly.entity_id
_entity_poly.type
_entity_poly.pdbx_seq_one_letter_code
_entity_poly.pdbx_strand_id
1 'polypeptide(L)'
;MTHDFVAPRDWPGAPDDLVKTQTGARLHVPACPHIGSDIRSATPTELEDLTVCTWCQAELDGQGRTYFGDLTEALRDFGVHVANQAKVREALQGVVHDVLWMPNSRSYVALGRDQRAVAWFGKTYAMPSRTDVVEFPDYASSGKDGMRLADEARGEVCGTHFVERSVTGECEMCA
;
A
#
# COMPACT_ATOMS: atom_id res chain seq x y z
N MET A 1 3.21 21.19 14.35
CA MET A 1 3.64 19.80 14.12
C MET A 1 4.86 19.87 13.24
N THR A 2 6.01 19.43 13.75
CA THR A 2 7.27 19.42 13.01
C THR A 2 7.08 18.62 11.73
N HIS A 3 7.47 19.21 10.60
CA HIS A 3 7.37 18.59 9.28
C HIS A 3 8.54 17.63 9.09
N ASP A 4 8.61 16.64 9.98
CA ASP A 4 9.68 15.67 9.94
C ASP A 4 9.44 14.74 8.76
N PHE A 5 10.47 14.62 7.94
CA PHE A 5 10.47 13.68 6.83
C PHE A 5 10.55 12.26 7.39
N VAL A 6 9.70 11.37 6.89
CA VAL A 6 9.66 9.94 7.25
C VAL A 6 9.84 9.10 5.99
N ALA A 7 10.38 7.90 6.11
CA ALA A 7 10.45 7.02 4.95
C ALA A 7 9.03 6.75 4.40
N PRO A 8 8.83 6.59 3.09
CA PRO A 8 7.49 6.40 2.50
C PRO A 8 6.70 5.24 3.11
N ARG A 9 7.40 4.17 3.50
CA ARG A 9 6.83 3.00 4.17
C ARG A 9 6.35 3.26 5.60
N ASP A 10 6.89 4.28 6.26
CA ASP A 10 6.61 4.62 7.65
C ASP A 10 5.55 5.74 7.74
N TRP A 11 4.85 6.01 6.62
CA TRP A 11 3.82 7.03 6.54
C TRP A 11 2.62 6.68 7.44
N PRO A 12 2.27 7.55 8.42
CA PRO A 12 1.18 7.27 9.35
C PRO A 12 -0.19 7.74 8.84
N GLY A 13 -0.21 8.48 7.73
CA GLY A 13 -1.43 9.06 7.17
C GLY A 13 -2.13 8.14 6.17
N ALA A 14 -3.05 8.72 5.41
CA ALA A 14 -3.82 7.98 4.44
C ALA A 14 -3.03 7.67 3.16
N PRO A 15 -3.40 6.59 2.46
CA PRO A 15 -2.74 6.22 1.22
C PRO A 15 -2.99 7.21 0.07
N ASP A 16 -4.00 8.06 0.19
CA ASP A 16 -4.33 9.13 -0.77
C ASP A 16 -3.86 10.53 -0.32
N ASP A 17 -3.09 10.62 0.78
CA ASP A 17 -2.47 11.89 1.19
C ASP A 17 -1.42 12.34 0.16
N LEU A 18 -1.43 13.62 -0.18
CA LEU A 18 -0.39 14.19 -1.02
C LEU A 18 0.83 14.55 -0.19
N VAL A 19 1.95 13.93 -0.55
CA VAL A 19 3.24 14.07 0.12
C VAL A 19 4.29 14.65 -0.82
N LYS A 20 5.29 15.27 -0.21
CA LYS A 20 6.45 15.82 -0.90
C LYS A 20 7.71 15.13 -0.40
N THR A 21 8.51 14.65 -1.34
CA THR A 21 9.89 14.17 -1.06
C THR A 21 10.81 15.35 -0.79
N GLN A 22 11.91 15.12 -0.06
CA GLN A 22 12.87 16.18 0.30
C GLN A 22 13.37 17.04 -0.88
N THR A 23 13.55 16.43 -2.05
CA THR A 23 14.13 17.08 -3.24
C THR A 23 13.20 17.16 -4.44
N GLY A 24 11.98 16.61 -4.35
CA GLY A 24 11.08 16.47 -5.48
C GLY A 24 10.33 17.74 -5.86
N ALA A 25 10.14 17.92 -7.17
CA ALA A 25 9.34 19.01 -7.74
C ALA A 25 7.87 18.66 -7.95
N ARG A 26 7.45 17.44 -7.58
CA ARG A 26 6.08 16.94 -7.74
C ARG A 26 5.55 16.36 -6.43
N LEU A 27 4.23 16.32 -6.33
CA LEU A 27 3.52 15.66 -5.25
C LEU A 27 3.28 14.19 -5.59
N HIS A 28 3.25 13.34 -4.57
CA HIS A 28 3.06 11.91 -4.70
C HIS A 28 2.06 11.42 -3.67
N VAL A 29 1.45 10.26 -3.90
CA VAL A 29 0.89 9.45 -2.80
C VAL A 29 2.02 8.69 -2.11
N PRO A 30 1.89 8.29 -0.82
CA PRO A 30 2.98 7.71 -0.04
C PRO A 30 3.49 6.38 -0.61
N ALA A 31 2.61 5.62 -1.26
CA ALA A 31 2.95 4.33 -1.89
C ALA A 31 3.46 4.46 -3.34
N CYS A 32 3.77 5.67 -3.82
CA CYS A 32 4.18 5.85 -5.22
C CYS A 32 5.53 5.14 -5.49
N PRO A 33 5.64 4.31 -6.55
CA PRO A 33 6.88 3.61 -6.85
C PRO A 33 8.02 4.53 -7.32
N HIS A 34 7.72 5.80 -7.63
CA HIS A 34 8.72 6.79 -8.05
C HIS A 34 9.40 7.50 -6.87
N ILE A 35 8.99 7.24 -5.63
CA ILE A 35 9.60 7.83 -4.44
C ILE A 35 10.34 6.75 -3.64
N GLY A 36 11.60 7.04 -3.29
CA GLY A 36 12.45 6.19 -2.47
C GLY A 36 13.18 6.96 -1.37
N SER A 37 12.84 8.24 -1.20
CA SER A 37 13.40 9.15 -0.21
C SER A 37 12.35 9.54 0.81
N ASP A 38 12.80 10.11 1.92
CA ASP A 38 11.90 10.54 2.97
C ASP A 38 10.90 11.59 2.45
N ILE A 39 9.67 11.49 2.96
CA ILE A 39 8.50 12.25 2.58
C ILE A 39 7.90 12.97 3.79
N ARG A 40 7.15 14.04 3.53
CA ARG A 40 6.29 14.72 4.50
C ARG A 40 4.97 15.11 3.86
N SER A 41 3.99 15.48 4.66
CA SER A 41 2.76 16.12 4.16
C SER A 41 3.12 17.32 3.27
N ALA A 42 2.43 17.45 2.14
CA ALA A 42 2.46 18.67 1.34
C ALA A 42 1.81 19.82 2.13
N THR A 43 2.39 21.02 2.06
CA THR A 43 1.77 22.21 2.65
C THR A 43 0.63 22.72 1.76
N PRO A 44 -0.30 23.56 2.27
CA PRO A 44 -1.35 24.15 1.45
C PRO A 44 -0.82 24.87 0.20
N THR A 45 0.26 25.65 0.35
CA THR A 45 0.91 26.33 -0.78
C THR A 45 1.47 25.33 -1.80
N GLU A 46 2.05 24.21 -1.35
CA GLU A 46 2.56 23.19 -2.26
C GLU A 46 1.45 22.44 -3.01
N LEU A 47 0.28 22.27 -2.38
CA LEU A 47 -0.91 21.71 -3.04
C LEU A 47 -1.43 22.61 -4.17
N GLU A 48 -1.23 23.93 -4.05
CA GLU A 48 -1.62 24.91 -5.06
C GLU A 48 -0.57 25.04 -6.17
N ASP A 49 0.71 25.03 -5.81
CA ASP A 49 1.82 25.36 -6.73
C ASP A 49 2.39 24.15 -7.47
N LEU A 50 2.28 22.94 -6.91
CA LEU A 50 2.96 21.76 -7.45
C LEU A 50 1.98 20.81 -8.13
N THR A 51 2.45 20.28 -9.26
CA THR A 51 1.73 19.22 -9.96
C THR A 51 1.92 17.88 -9.25
N VAL A 52 0.85 17.07 -9.26
CA VAL A 52 0.91 15.67 -8.82
C VAL A 52 1.62 14.84 -9.89
N CYS A 53 2.44 13.88 -9.47
CA CYS A 53 3.03 12.87 -10.35
C CYS A 53 1.93 12.19 -11.18
N THR A 54 2.14 12.06 -12.49
CA THR A 54 1.12 11.53 -13.43
C THR A 54 0.58 10.16 -13.02
N TRP A 55 1.42 9.29 -12.45
CA TRP A 55 0.98 8.00 -11.91
C TRP A 55 0.05 8.17 -10.71
N CYS A 56 0.41 9.04 -9.77
CA CYS A 56 -0.41 9.33 -8.59
C CYS A 56 -1.72 10.01 -9.00
N GLN A 57 -1.67 10.91 -9.97
CA GLN A 57 -2.87 11.56 -10.51
C GLN A 57 -3.83 10.52 -11.09
N ALA A 58 -3.33 9.59 -11.91
CA ALA A 58 -4.15 8.51 -12.45
C ALA A 58 -4.80 7.65 -11.35
N GLU A 59 -4.06 7.33 -10.29
CA GLU A 59 -4.61 6.58 -9.14
C GLU A 59 -5.68 7.36 -8.37
N LEU A 60 -5.45 8.67 -8.14
CA LEU A 60 -6.40 9.56 -7.48
C LEU A 60 -7.67 9.76 -8.31
N ASP A 61 -7.53 9.86 -9.63
CA ASP A 61 -8.64 9.89 -10.60
C ASP A 61 -9.36 8.54 -10.73
N GLY A 62 -8.85 7.51 -10.06
CA GLY A 62 -9.45 6.17 -10.02
C GLY A 62 -9.19 5.31 -11.24
N GLN A 63 -8.22 5.66 -12.06
CA GLN A 63 -7.82 4.86 -13.21
C GLN A 63 -7.24 3.51 -12.75
N GLY A 64 -7.76 2.43 -13.33
CA GLY A 64 -7.32 1.07 -13.00
C GLY A 64 -7.77 0.57 -11.62
N ARG A 65 -8.75 1.23 -10.99
CA ARG A 65 -9.40 0.69 -9.79
C ARG A 65 -10.20 -0.58 -10.14
N THR A 66 -10.03 -1.61 -9.32
CA THR A 66 -10.94 -2.76 -9.29
C THR A 66 -11.99 -2.50 -8.22
N TYR A 67 -13.26 -2.56 -8.58
CA TYR A 67 -14.39 -2.34 -7.68
C TYR A 67 -14.97 -3.67 -7.20
N PHE A 68 -15.47 -3.70 -5.97
CA PHE A 68 -16.04 -4.91 -5.35
C PHE A 68 -17.47 -4.67 -4.88
N GLY A 69 -18.29 -5.72 -4.93
CA GLY A 69 -19.67 -5.68 -4.46
C GLY A 69 -19.78 -5.70 -2.93
N ASP A 70 -18.85 -6.38 -2.27
CA ASP A 70 -18.82 -6.47 -0.81
C ASP A 70 -17.41 -6.74 -0.26
N LEU A 71 -17.29 -6.63 1.07
CA LEU A 71 -16.02 -6.82 1.78
C LEU A 71 -15.50 -8.26 1.69
N THR A 72 -16.37 -9.26 1.55
CA THR A 72 -15.95 -10.67 1.41
C THR A 72 -15.23 -10.90 0.09
N GLU A 73 -15.78 -10.37 -1.00
CA GLU A 73 -15.17 -10.43 -2.32
C GLU A 73 -13.81 -9.73 -2.32
N ALA A 74 -13.76 -8.51 -1.76
CA ALA A 74 -12.55 -7.72 -1.70
C ALA A 74 -11.44 -8.40 -0.88
N LEU A 75 -11.77 -8.97 0.28
CA LEU A 75 -10.83 -9.72 1.12
C LEU A 75 -10.22 -10.92 0.38
N ARG A 76 -11.04 -11.64 -0.38
CA ARG A 76 -10.60 -12.80 -1.17
C ARG A 76 -9.69 -12.37 -2.32
N ASP A 77 -10.10 -11.40 -3.12
CA ASP A 77 -9.33 -10.96 -4.30
C ASP A 77 -8.03 -10.25 -3.92
N PHE A 78 -8.03 -9.51 -2.82
CA PHE A 78 -6.81 -8.90 -2.27
C PHE A 78 -5.85 -9.95 -1.70
N GLY A 79 -6.35 -11.14 -1.34
CA GLY A 79 -5.56 -12.22 -0.77
C GLY A 79 -5.24 -12.00 0.71
N VAL A 80 -6.20 -11.51 1.50
CA VAL A 80 -6.07 -11.46 2.96
C VAL A 80 -6.12 -12.89 3.51
N HIS A 81 -5.13 -13.22 4.35
CA HIS A 81 -5.06 -14.52 5.00
C HIS A 81 -6.35 -14.81 5.79
N VAL A 82 -6.88 -16.03 5.70
CA VAL A 82 -8.20 -16.39 6.26
C VAL A 82 -8.31 -16.05 7.75
N ALA A 83 -7.22 -16.21 8.52
CA ALA A 83 -7.17 -15.89 9.94
C ALA A 83 -7.32 -14.38 10.25
N ASN A 84 -7.03 -13.52 9.28
CA ASN A 84 -7.11 -12.06 9.42
C ASN A 84 -8.42 -11.47 8.86
N GLN A 85 -9.15 -12.23 8.03
CA GLN A 85 -10.39 -11.74 7.42
C GLN A 85 -11.46 -11.34 8.44
N ALA A 86 -11.62 -12.09 9.53
CA ALA A 86 -12.58 -11.74 10.58
C ALA A 86 -12.20 -10.43 11.28
N LYS A 87 -10.90 -10.20 11.51
CA LYS A 87 -10.37 -9.00 12.15
C LYS A 87 -10.56 -7.76 11.27
N VAL A 88 -10.39 -7.88 9.96
CA VAL A 88 -10.70 -6.77 9.03
C VAL A 88 -12.18 -6.40 9.12
N ARG A 89 -13.10 -7.38 9.10
CA ARG A 89 -14.54 -7.11 9.19
C ARG A 89 -14.92 -6.44 10.50
N GLU A 90 -14.35 -6.91 11.61
CA GLU A 90 -14.55 -6.33 12.94
C GLU A 90 -14.02 -4.90 13.01
N ALA A 91 -12.78 -4.67 12.55
CA ALA A 91 -12.16 -3.35 12.56
C ALA A 91 -12.96 -2.32 11.74
N LEU A 92 -13.48 -2.74 10.58
CA LEU A 92 -14.22 -1.86 9.66
C LEU A 92 -15.73 -1.83 9.93
N GLN A 93 -16.19 -2.46 11.01
CA GLN A 93 -17.60 -2.47 11.36
C GLN A 93 -18.11 -1.06 11.62
N GLY A 94 -19.19 -0.68 10.96
CA GLY A 94 -19.82 0.64 11.14
C GLY A 94 -19.22 1.76 10.30
N VAL A 95 -18.16 1.51 9.51
CA VAL A 95 -17.66 2.49 8.54
C VAL A 95 -18.69 2.70 7.44
N VAL A 96 -19.21 3.92 7.33
CA VAL A 96 -20.17 4.29 6.28
C VAL A 96 -19.43 4.57 4.98
N HIS A 97 -19.71 3.76 3.96
CA HIS A 97 -19.09 3.81 2.64
C HIS A 97 -20.13 3.52 1.54
N ASP A 98 -19.87 3.97 0.32
CA ASP A 98 -20.71 3.71 -0.86
C ASP A 98 -20.03 2.80 -1.89
N VAL A 99 -18.71 2.60 -1.78
CA VAL A 99 -17.92 1.81 -2.72
C VAL A 99 -16.76 1.10 -2.04
N LEU A 100 -16.38 -0.05 -2.58
CA LEU A 100 -15.13 -0.74 -2.26
C LEU A 100 -14.25 -0.77 -3.50
N TRP A 101 -12.98 -0.42 -3.36
CA TRP A 101 -12.04 -0.49 -4.48
C TRP A 101 -10.61 -0.81 -4.06
N MET A 102 -9.87 -1.41 -4.99
CA MET A 102 -8.43 -1.65 -4.91
C MET A 102 -7.73 -0.84 -6.00
N PRO A 103 -6.67 -0.06 -5.70
CA PRO A 103 -5.91 0.64 -6.73
C PRO A 103 -5.20 -0.36 -7.64
N ASN A 104 -4.80 0.09 -8.82
CA ASN A 104 -4.02 -0.72 -9.76
C ASN A 104 -2.73 -1.29 -9.14
N SER A 105 -2.12 -0.57 -8.19
CA SER A 105 -0.93 -1.01 -7.44
C SER A 105 -1.20 -2.20 -6.49
N ARG A 106 -2.47 -2.50 -6.20
CA ARG A 106 -2.90 -3.56 -5.26
C ARG A 106 -2.24 -3.43 -3.88
N SER A 107 -2.04 -2.19 -3.41
CA SER A 107 -1.38 -1.89 -2.14
C SER A 107 -2.33 -1.96 -0.94
N TYR A 108 -3.62 -1.70 -1.14
CA TYR A 108 -4.69 -1.77 -0.13
C TYR A 108 -6.05 -1.98 -0.80
N VAL A 109 -7.09 -2.16 0.00
CA VAL A 109 -8.49 -1.98 -0.42
C VAL A 109 -9.10 -0.85 0.39
N ALA A 110 -9.71 0.12 -0.28
CA ALA A 110 -10.38 1.25 0.33
C ALA A 110 -11.89 1.04 0.42
N LEU A 111 -12.44 1.53 1.53
CA LEU A 111 -13.84 1.87 1.70
C LEU A 111 -13.97 3.33 1.29
N GLY A 112 -14.58 3.54 0.13
CA GLY A 112 -14.77 4.85 -0.46
C GLY A 112 -16.11 5.47 -0.04
N ARG A 113 -16.11 6.79 0.12
CA ARG A 113 -17.31 7.62 0.18
C ARG A 113 -17.07 8.88 -0.61
N ASP A 114 -18.00 9.24 -1.50
CA ASP A 114 -17.87 10.41 -2.37
C ASP A 114 -16.51 10.42 -3.12
N GLN A 115 -16.09 9.25 -3.61
CA GLN A 115 -14.81 8.99 -4.31
C GLN A 115 -13.53 9.13 -3.47
N ARG A 116 -13.61 9.31 -2.15
CA ARG A 116 -12.47 9.41 -1.23
C ARG A 116 -12.38 8.21 -0.29
N ALA A 117 -11.16 7.76 0.03
CA ALA A 117 -10.97 6.71 1.02
C ALA A 117 -11.28 7.24 2.44
N VAL A 118 -12.29 6.65 3.09
CA VAL A 118 -12.65 6.96 4.49
C VAL A 118 -12.10 5.92 5.47
N ALA A 119 -11.84 4.71 4.99
CA ALA A 119 -11.15 3.64 5.69
C ALA A 119 -10.49 2.70 4.66
N TRP A 120 -9.56 1.85 5.08
CA TRP A 120 -8.91 0.89 4.20
C TRP A 120 -8.33 -0.29 4.97
N PHE A 121 -7.89 -1.31 4.24
CA PHE A 121 -7.13 -2.42 4.83
C PHE A 121 -6.00 -2.89 3.92
N GLY A 122 -4.93 -3.34 4.56
CA GLY A 122 -3.88 -4.15 3.97
C GLY A 122 -4.05 -5.63 4.34
N LYS A 123 -3.04 -6.44 4.02
CA LYS A 123 -3.10 -7.89 4.30
C LYS A 123 -2.95 -8.22 5.80
N THR A 124 -2.31 -7.31 6.52
CA THR A 124 -1.88 -7.47 7.90
C THR A 124 -2.38 -6.35 8.81
N TYR A 125 -3.17 -5.40 8.29
CA TYR A 125 -3.73 -4.30 9.07
C TYR A 125 -5.07 -3.82 8.51
N ALA A 126 -5.83 -3.09 9.32
CA ALA A 126 -6.97 -2.29 8.90
C ALA A 126 -6.88 -0.88 9.51
N MET A 127 -7.40 0.11 8.80
CA MET A 127 -7.49 1.50 9.25
C MET A 127 -8.95 1.95 9.15
N PRO A 128 -9.73 1.92 10.25
CA PRO A 128 -11.15 2.28 10.25
C PRO A 128 -11.41 3.78 10.12
N SER A 129 -10.37 4.59 10.28
CA SER A 129 -10.37 6.03 10.06
C SER A 129 -9.02 6.44 9.46
N ARG A 130 -8.85 7.73 9.16
CA ARG A 130 -7.57 8.25 8.63
C ARG A 130 -6.42 8.25 9.65
N THR A 131 -6.70 8.00 10.92
CA THR A 131 -5.73 8.09 12.01
C THR A 131 -5.57 6.81 12.82
N ASP A 132 -6.56 5.93 12.78
CA ASP A 132 -6.57 4.72 13.60
C ASP A 132 -5.99 3.55 12.82
N VAL A 133 -5.10 2.78 13.45
CA VAL A 133 -4.50 1.56 12.90
C VAL A 133 -4.85 0.38 13.79
N VAL A 134 -5.35 -0.68 13.18
CA VAL A 134 -5.57 -1.99 13.80
C VAL A 134 -4.59 -2.98 13.17
N GLU A 135 -3.56 -3.33 13.91
CA GLU A 135 -2.51 -4.27 13.52
C GLU A 135 -2.95 -5.72 13.78
N PHE A 136 -2.66 -6.64 12.86
CA PHE A 136 -2.88 -8.08 13.07
C PHE A 136 -1.61 -8.77 13.56
N PRO A 137 -1.65 -10.02 14.07
CA PRO A 137 -0.45 -10.69 14.59
C PRO A 137 0.68 -10.86 13.57
N ASP A 138 0.33 -10.93 12.29
CA ASP A 138 1.29 -10.98 11.18
C ASP A 138 1.73 -9.58 10.72
N TYR A 139 1.29 -8.54 11.43
CA TYR A 139 1.72 -7.17 11.19
C TYR A 139 3.14 -7.00 11.70
N ALA A 140 4.08 -7.04 10.77
CA ALA A 140 5.34 -6.37 10.96
C ALA A 140 5.12 -4.89 10.64
N SER A 141 5.25 -4.00 11.62
CA SER A 141 5.62 -2.61 11.32
C SER A 141 6.90 -2.70 10.51
N SER A 142 6.79 -2.39 9.21
CA SER A 142 7.58 -3.07 8.18
C SER A 142 9.09 -3.08 8.48
N GLY A 143 9.58 -4.25 8.91
CA GLY A 143 10.99 -4.60 8.84
C GLY A 143 11.37 -4.73 7.37
N LYS A 144 12.27 -3.84 6.94
CA LYS A 144 13.33 -4.00 5.93
C LYS A 144 13.04 -4.93 4.73
N ASP A 145 13.06 -4.30 3.56
CA ASP A 145 13.06 -4.94 2.24
C ASP A 145 11.75 -5.64 1.85
N GLY A 146 11.46 -5.66 0.55
CA GLY A 146 10.49 -6.57 -0.06
C GLY A 146 10.92 -8.05 0.06
N MET A 147 11.62 -8.40 1.14
CA MET A 147 11.93 -9.76 1.51
C MET A 147 10.65 -10.30 2.13
N ARG A 148 9.92 -11.08 1.32
CA ARG A 148 9.16 -12.23 1.85
C ARG A 148 10.00 -12.81 2.99
N LEU A 149 9.43 -12.87 4.20
CA LEU A 149 9.98 -13.69 5.28
C LEU A 149 10.58 -14.93 4.64
N ALA A 150 11.90 -15.10 4.81
CA ALA A 150 12.64 -16.12 4.13
C ALA A 150 11.95 -17.46 4.37
N ASP A 151 11.27 -17.96 3.34
CA ASP A 151 10.98 -19.38 3.23
C ASP A 151 12.37 -20.02 3.23
N GLU A 152 12.70 -20.77 4.28
CA GLU A 152 13.85 -21.68 4.31
C GLU A 152 13.77 -22.77 3.21
N ALA A 153 12.83 -22.64 2.26
CA ALA A 153 12.57 -23.50 1.11
C ALA A 153 12.88 -22.86 -0.25
N ARG A 154 13.39 -21.62 -0.34
CA ARG A 154 13.66 -20.94 -1.62
C ARG A 154 15.15 -20.69 -1.87
N GLY A 155 15.62 -21.02 -3.08
CA GLY A 155 17.02 -20.79 -3.49
C GLY A 155 17.31 -19.35 -3.88
N GLU A 156 18.59 -19.01 -4.01
CA GLU A 156 19.04 -17.66 -4.41
C GLU A 156 18.50 -17.25 -5.79
N VAL A 157 18.39 -15.95 -6.06
CA VAL A 157 18.05 -15.47 -7.41
C VAL A 157 19.25 -15.64 -8.35
N CYS A 158 19.01 -16.13 -9.57
CA CYS A 158 20.05 -16.23 -10.57
C CYS A 158 20.49 -14.85 -11.07
N GLY A 159 21.76 -14.51 -10.90
CA GLY A 159 22.31 -13.23 -11.36
C GLY A 159 22.35 -13.02 -12.88
N THR A 160 22.11 -14.09 -13.68
CA THR A 160 22.07 -14.01 -15.14
C THR A 160 20.64 -13.91 -15.68
N HIS A 161 19.74 -14.74 -15.16
CA HIS A 161 18.37 -14.86 -15.69
C HIS A 161 17.31 -14.20 -14.80
N PHE A 162 17.68 -13.70 -13.62
CA PHE A 162 16.80 -13.04 -12.66
C PHE A 162 15.56 -13.85 -12.25
N VAL A 163 15.64 -15.18 -12.37
CA VAL A 163 14.64 -16.14 -11.88
C VAL A 163 15.14 -16.84 -10.60
N GLU A 164 14.21 -17.32 -9.77
CA GLU A 164 14.51 -18.04 -8.53
C GLU A 164 15.24 -19.37 -8.82
N ARG A 165 16.39 -19.63 -8.18
CA ARG A 165 17.09 -20.91 -8.30
C ARG A 165 16.43 -21.96 -7.41
N SER A 166 16.63 -23.21 -7.80
CA SER A 166 16.46 -24.33 -6.86
C SER A 166 17.36 -24.14 -5.64
N VAL A 167 16.97 -24.71 -4.49
CA VAL A 167 17.80 -24.76 -3.27
C VAL A 167 19.16 -25.44 -3.48
N THR A 168 19.33 -26.18 -4.58
CA THR A 168 20.59 -26.81 -5.00
C THR A 168 21.50 -25.91 -5.85
N GLY A 169 21.07 -24.67 -6.16
CA GLY A 169 21.93 -23.63 -6.72
C GLY A 169 21.81 -23.39 -8.24
N GLU A 170 20.96 -24.14 -8.95
CA GLU A 170 20.76 -23.97 -10.40
C GLU A 170 19.37 -23.42 -10.72
N CYS A 171 19.31 -22.54 -11.71
CA CYS A 171 18.05 -22.02 -12.24
C CYS A 171 17.52 -22.93 -13.34
N GLU A 172 16.19 -22.98 -13.55
CA GLU A 172 15.58 -23.84 -14.59
C GLU A 172 16.08 -23.53 -16.01
N MET A 173 16.64 -22.34 -16.22
CA MET A 173 17.22 -21.88 -17.50
C MET A 173 18.74 -22.08 -17.58
N CYS A 174 19.36 -22.54 -16.50
CA CYS A 174 20.79 -22.76 -16.37
C CYS A 174 21.16 -24.26 -16.48
N ALA A 175 20.16 -25.13 -16.34
CA ALA A 175 20.26 -26.58 -16.44
C ALA A 175 20.38 -27.06 -17.90
#